data_AF-A0A7X6NVH6-F1
#
_entry.id   AF-A0A7X6NVH6-F1
#
_cell.length_a   1.000
_cell.length_b   1.000
_cell.length_c   1.000
_cell.angle_alpha   90.00
_cell.angle_beta   90.00
_cell.angle_gamma   90.00
#
_symmetry.space_group_name_H-M   'P 1'
#
loop_
_entity.id
_entity.type
_entity.pdbx_description
1 polymer ?
#
loop_
_entity_poly.entity_id
_entity_poly.type
_entity_poly.pdbx_seq_one_letter_code
_entity_poly.pdbx_strand_id
1 'polypeptide(L)'
;MSQSSVYGPYGSGQGTPGAPRSSTLDRVSSGPEQPRLRMRQRLAWFGAANRPPQSAVLDPLFSVVRANHPKTDLDQLERAYHTAEHYHRGQTRKSGEPYITHPLAVATILAELGMTESTLCAALLHDTVEDTSYTLDQLRADFGDEIALLVDGVTKLDKLTYGESAKAETIRKLVVATARDVRVLVIKLADRLHNMRTLSFLRPDKQQRISKDTLEIFAPLAHRLGMNAIKWELEDLSFAALQPKVYDEIVRMVAEAAPQRERQLREVIDQAQKDLVEAGIKATVYGRPKHYYSIYQKMVVRGRDFSDIYDLVGLRVLVDT
;
A
#
# COMPACT_ATOMS: atom_id res chain seq x y z
N MET A 1 1.03 47.76 36.83
CA MET A 1 -0.29 47.54 36.19
C MET A 1 -0.30 48.30 34.86
N SER A 2 -0.49 47.76 33.67
CA SER A 2 -0.45 46.42 33.07
C SER A 2 -0.36 46.73 31.57
N GLN A 3 0.80 46.54 30.95
CA GLN A 3 0.94 46.60 29.49
C GLN A 3 0.60 45.23 28.92
N SER A 4 -0.45 45.17 28.11
CA SER A 4 -0.86 43.95 27.39
C SER A 4 -0.65 44.16 25.90
N SER A 5 0.38 43.48 25.41
CA SER A 5 0.82 43.33 24.03
C SER A 5 -0.30 42.76 23.13
N VAL A 6 -0.56 43.45 22.01
CA VAL A 6 -1.39 42.95 20.89
C VAL A 6 -0.45 42.67 19.73
N TYR A 7 0.32 41.58 19.83
CA TYR A 7 1.02 40.99 18.69
C TYR A 7 0.97 39.46 18.82
N GLY A 8 0.28 38.83 17.88
CA GLY A 8 0.39 37.38 17.61
C GLY A 8 1.77 37.02 17.06
N PRO A 9 2.15 35.73 17.01
CA PRO A 9 3.54 35.27 17.03
C PRO A 9 4.32 35.43 15.72
N TYR A 10 3.88 36.27 14.80
CA TYR A 10 4.58 36.50 13.53
C TYR A 10 5.31 37.83 13.58
N GLY A 11 6.60 37.76 13.90
CA GLY A 11 7.52 38.89 13.87
C GLY A 11 7.63 39.50 12.48
N SER A 12 7.89 40.80 12.47
CA SER A 12 8.10 41.62 11.27
C SER A 12 9.41 41.26 10.56
N GLY A 13 9.30 40.53 9.44
CA GLY A 13 10.40 40.28 8.52
C GLY A 13 9.90 40.29 7.08
N GLN A 14 10.46 41.17 6.25
CA GLN A 14 10.20 41.23 4.82
C GLN A 14 10.68 39.94 4.14
N GLY A 15 9.74 39.13 3.65
CA GLY A 15 10.01 37.95 2.84
C GLY A 15 8.94 37.81 1.77
N THR A 16 9.34 37.95 0.51
CA THR A 16 8.50 37.88 -0.70
C THR A 16 7.78 36.52 -0.84
N PRO A 17 6.54 36.48 -1.34
CA PRO A 17 5.78 35.24 -1.55
C PRO A 17 6.10 34.62 -2.92
N GLY A 18 6.57 33.37 -2.94
CA GLY A 18 6.66 32.60 -4.19
C GLY A 18 7.73 31.51 -4.21
N ALA A 19 7.32 30.27 -3.90
CA ALA A 19 7.77 28.99 -4.47
C ALA A 19 7.38 27.84 -3.51
N PRO A 20 6.69 26.78 -3.95
CA PRO A 20 6.53 25.59 -3.12
C PRO A 20 7.91 24.92 -3.00
N ARG A 21 8.46 24.89 -1.78
CA ARG A 21 9.63 24.06 -1.50
C ARG A 21 9.20 22.61 -1.61
N SER A 22 9.62 21.93 -2.68
CA SER A 22 9.60 20.48 -2.77
C SER A 22 10.58 19.92 -1.72
N SER A 23 10.09 19.67 -0.50
CA SER A 23 10.81 18.83 0.44
C SER A 23 10.61 17.38 0.03
N THR A 24 11.57 16.84 -0.71
CA THR A 24 11.86 15.41 -0.66
C THR A 24 12.07 15.04 0.81
N LEU A 25 11.04 14.47 1.43
CA LEU A 25 11.13 13.88 2.76
C LEU A 25 12.04 12.65 2.62
N ASP A 26 13.32 12.83 2.92
CA ASP A 26 14.23 11.72 3.16
C ASP A 26 13.62 10.86 4.28
N ARG A 27 13.23 9.64 3.91
CA ARG A 27 12.69 8.64 4.84
C ARG A 27 13.75 8.35 5.90
N VAL A 28 13.51 8.82 7.12
CA VAL A 28 14.26 8.40 8.31
C VAL A 28 13.91 6.93 8.57
N SER A 29 14.79 6.02 8.11
CA SER A 29 14.73 4.60 8.40
C SER A 29 15.24 4.34 9.82
N SER A 30 14.33 4.09 10.77
CA SER A 30 14.65 3.92 12.19
C SER A 30 14.30 2.49 12.65
N GLY A 31 15.32 1.68 12.99
CA GLY A 31 15.19 0.38 13.67
C GLY A 31 15.59 -0.87 12.86
N PRO A 32 16.02 -1.97 13.52
CA PRO A 32 16.34 -3.23 12.84
C PRO A 32 15.08 -3.72 12.13
N GLU A 33 15.19 -3.86 10.81
CA GLU A 33 14.06 -4.18 9.95
C GLU A 33 13.37 -5.45 10.45
N GLN A 34 12.05 -5.40 10.56
CA GLN A 34 11.24 -6.62 10.48
C GLN A 34 11.73 -7.46 9.30
N PRO A 35 11.37 -8.76 9.17
CA PRO A 35 11.18 -9.33 7.86
C PRO A 35 10.04 -8.55 7.19
N ARG A 36 10.35 -7.34 6.72
CA ARG A 36 9.68 -6.66 5.63
C ARG A 36 9.67 -7.73 4.55
N LEU A 37 8.49 -8.01 3.97
CA LEU A 37 8.44 -8.43 2.58
C LEU A 37 9.43 -7.50 1.87
N ARG A 38 10.57 -8.04 1.46
CA ARG A 38 11.76 -7.25 1.14
C ARG A 38 11.43 -6.43 -0.10
N MET A 39 10.94 -5.21 0.11
CA MET A 39 10.89 -4.14 -0.88
C MET A 39 12.33 -3.67 -1.08
N ARG A 40 13.14 -4.51 -1.72
CA ARG A 40 14.55 -4.23 -1.99
C ARG A 40 14.62 -3.35 -3.24
N GLN A 41 14.79 -2.05 -3.01
CA GLN A 41 15.59 -1.26 -3.94
C GLN A 41 17.02 -1.83 -3.90
N ARG A 42 17.41 -2.54 -4.97
CA ARG A 42 18.80 -2.86 -5.26
C ARG A 42 19.10 -2.45 -6.70
N LEU A 43 19.57 -1.21 -6.84
CA LEU A 43 20.46 -0.82 -7.92
C LEU A 43 21.79 -1.56 -7.73
N ALA A 44 22.07 -2.51 -8.63
CA ALA A 44 23.43 -2.95 -8.92
C ALA A 44 23.45 -3.53 -10.34
N TRP A 45 23.67 -2.62 -11.27
CA TRP A 45 24.21 -2.87 -12.60
C TRP A 45 25.50 -3.70 -12.48
N PHE A 46 25.55 -4.89 -13.09
CA PHE A 46 26.71 -5.41 -13.83
C PHE A 46 26.28 -6.67 -14.62
N GLY A 47 26.36 -6.58 -15.96
CA GLY A 47 26.54 -7.73 -16.86
C GLY A 47 25.30 -8.43 -17.42
N ALA A 48 24.69 -7.86 -18.47
CA ALA A 48 24.00 -8.63 -19.51
C ALA A 48 23.92 -7.82 -20.81
N ALA A 49 24.94 -7.96 -21.66
CA ALA A 49 24.85 -7.51 -23.04
C ALA A 49 23.80 -8.37 -23.77
N ASN A 50 22.93 -7.73 -24.57
CA ASN A 50 21.90 -8.34 -25.43
C ASN A 50 20.54 -8.73 -24.83
N ARG A 51 19.88 -7.85 -24.07
CA ARG A 51 18.41 -7.91 -23.87
C ARG A 51 17.72 -6.64 -24.35
N PRO A 52 16.51 -6.72 -24.94
CA PRO A 52 15.75 -5.53 -25.32
C PRO A 52 15.45 -4.67 -24.07
N PRO A 53 15.46 -3.33 -24.18
CA PRO A 53 15.39 -2.42 -23.04
C PRO A 53 14.12 -2.57 -22.17
N GLN A 54 13.06 -3.19 -22.68
CA GLN A 54 11.79 -3.39 -21.98
C GLN A 54 11.80 -4.54 -20.96
N SER A 55 12.67 -5.55 -21.11
CA SER A 55 12.81 -6.61 -20.11
C SER A 55 13.28 -6.07 -18.75
N ALA A 56 14.00 -4.94 -18.75
CA ALA A 56 14.49 -4.28 -17.55
C ALA A 56 13.36 -3.76 -16.62
N VAL A 57 12.19 -3.46 -17.18
CA VAL A 57 11.03 -2.97 -16.40
C VAL A 57 10.33 -4.12 -15.67
N LEU A 58 10.33 -5.31 -16.26
CA LEU A 58 9.72 -6.52 -15.70
C LEU A 58 10.64 -7.29 -14.75
N ASP A 59 11.97 -7.10 -14.85
CA ASP A 59 12.94 -7.78 -14.01
C ASP A 59 12.62 -7.72 -12.50
N PRO A 60 12.20 -6.57 -11.91
CA PRO A 60 11.79 -6.52 -10.51
C PRO A 60 10.59 -7.42 -10.22
N LEU A 61 9.55 -7.38 -11.06
CA LEU A 61 8.36 -8.22 -10.91
C LEU A 61 8.73 -9.70 -11.03
N PHE A 62 9.48 -10.08 -12.05
CA PHE A 62 9.92 -11.46 -12.27
C PHE A 62 10.78 -11.99 -11.14
N SER A 63 11.62 -11.14 -10.53
CA SER A 63 12.43 -11.53 -9.38
C SER A 63 11.57 -11.91 -8.16
N VAL A 64 10.51 -11.15 -7.90
CA VAL A 64 9.56 -11.41 -6.80
C VAL A 64 8.73 -12.65 -7.10
N VAL A 65 8.23 -12.78 -8.34
CA VAL A 65 7.46 -13.96 -8.76
C VAL A 65 8.29 -15.23 -8.62
N ARG A 66 9.54 -15.25 -9.10
CA ARG A 66 10.43 -16.43 -8.98
C ARG A 66 10.79 -16.76 -7.53
N ALA A 67 10.86 -15.76 -6.66
CA ALA A 67 11.13 -15.99 -5.24
C ALA A 67 9.97 -16.71 -4.54
N ASN A 68 8.72 -16.40 -4.93
CA ASN A 68 7.53 -17.00 -4.34
C ASN A 68 7.07 -18.27 -5.06
N HIS A 69 7.24 -18.32 -6.39
CA HIS A 69 6.84 -19.42 -7.27
C HIS A 69 7.95 -19.76 -8.28
N PRO A 70 8.96 -20.55 -7.88
CA PRO A 70 10.13 -20.84 -8.73
C PRO A 70 9.82 -21.58 -10.03
N LYS A 71 8.65 -22.22 -10.12
CA LYS A 71 8.21 -23.03 -11.27
C LYS A 71 7.21 -22.32 -12.18
N THR A 72 6.86 -21.07 -11.88
CA THR A 72 5.89 -20.31 -12.67
C THR A 72 6.45 -20.00 -14.05
N ASP A 73 5.62 -20.21 -15.06
CA ASP A 73 5.89 -19.74 -16.41
C ASP A 73 5.75 -18.21 -16.42
N LEU A 74 6.75 -17.51 -16.95
CA LEU A 74 6.73 -16.05 -17.01
C LEU A 74 6.26 -15.56 -18.38
N ASP A 75 6.13 -16.44 -19.35
CA ASP A 75 5.81 -16.07 -20.74
C ASP A 75 4.38 -15.54 -20.84
N GLN A 76 3.43 -16.11 -20.10
CA GLN A 76 2.05 -15.60 -20.04
C GLN A 76 1.99 -14.23 -19.37
N LEU A 77 2.78 -14.03 -18.31
CA LEU A 77 2.86 -12.76 -17.58
C LEU A 77 3.51 -11.66 -18.43
N GLU A 78 4.56 -11.98 -19.18
CA GLU A 78 5.20 -11.08 -20.13
C GLU A 78 4.23 -10.69 -21.25
N ARG A 79 3.51 -11.67 -21.83
CA ARG A 79 2.44 -11.41 -22.80
C ARG A 79 1.35 -10.50 -22.24
N ALA A 80 0.91 -10.73 -21.00
CA ALA A 80 -0.10 -9.89 -20.35
C ALA A 80 0.39 -8.44 -20.21
N TYR A 81 1.65 -8.25 -19.82
CA TYR A 81 2.25 -6.91 -19.74
C TYR A 81 2.29 -6.23 -21.11
N HIS A 82 2.77 -6.89 -22.15
CA HIS A 82 2.83 -6.30 -23.49
C HIS A 82 1.46 -5.97 -24.06
N THR A 83 0.46 -6.81 -23.75
CA THR A 83 -0.93 -6.55 -24.12
C THR A 83 -1.43 -5.29 -23.43
N ALA A 84 -1.25 -5.18 -22.11
CA ALA A 84 -1.63 -3.98 -21.36
C ALA A 84 -0.89 -2.73 -21.86
N GLU A 85 0.42 -2.81 -22.10
CA GLU A 85 1.23 -1.71 -22.62
C GLU A 85 0.74 -1.25 -24.01
N HIS A 86 0.37 -2.20 -24.87
CA HIS A 86 -0.16 -1.91 -26.20
C HIS A 86 -1.47 -1.14 -26.13
N TYR A 87 -2.45 -1.64 -25.35
CA TYR A 87 -3.78 -1.04 -25.26
C TYR A 87 -3.80 0.30 -24.51
N HIS A 88 -2.90 0.48 -23.53
CA HIS A 88 -2.74 1.74 -22.81
C HIS A 88 -1.73 2.70 -23.46
N ARG A 89 -1.23 2.40 -24.66
CA ARG A 89 -0.26 3.26 -25.36
C ARG A 89 -0.86 4.64 -25.63
N GLY A 90 -0.12 5.68 -25.24
CA GLY A 90 -0.56 7.07 -25.38
C GLY A 90 -1.50 7.55 -24.27
N GLN A 91 -1.88 6.67 -23.34
CA GLN A 91 -2.63 7.06 -22.15
C GLN A 91 -1.67 7.49 -21.03
N THR A 92 -2.00 8.58 -20.35
CA THR A 92 -1.22 9.11 -19.23
C THR A 92 -2.07 9.18 -17.96
N ARG A 93 -1.47 8.84 -16.82
CA ARG A 93 -2.08 9.05 -15.50
C ARG A 93 -2.19 10.55 -15.19
N LYS A 94 -2.97 10.87 -14.16
CA LYS A 94 -3.07 12.25 -13.63
C LYS A 94 -1.74 12.79 -13.09
N SER A 95 -0.80 11.91 -12.75
CA SER A 95 0.59 12.24 -12.41
C SER A 95 1.44 12.66 -13.63
N GLY A 96 0.99 12.36 -14.85
CA GLY A 96 1.76 12.55 -16.09
C GLY A 96 2.56 11.33 -16.53
N GLU A 97 2.62 10.27 -15.72
CA GLU A 97 3.30 9.02 -16.07
C GLU A 97 2.50 8.17 -17.07
N PRO A 98 3.16 7.28 -17.84
CA PRO A 98 2.47 6.31 -18.69
C PRO A 98 1.49 5.45 -17.88
N TYR A 99 0.29 5.19 -18.40
CA TYR A 99 -0.74 4.47 -17.66
C TYR A 99 -0.31 3.06 -17.20
N ILE A 100 0.54 2.39 -17.98
CA ILE A 100 1.08 1.05 -17.69
C ILE A 100 1.80 0.94 -16.34
N THR A 101 2.27 2.05 -15.76
CA THR A 101 2.91 2.04 -14.42
C THR A 101 1.95 1.57 -13.34
N HIS A 102 0.65 1.83 -13.48
CA HIS A 102 -0.35 1.44 -12.49
C HIS A 102 -0.63 -0.08 -12.49
N PRO A 103 -1.04 -0.71 -13.61
CA PRO A 103 -1.23 -2.17 -13.63
C PRO A 103 0.03 -2.93 -13.21
N LEU A 104 1.21 -2.45 -13.61
CA LEU A 104 2.49 -3.04 -13.19
C LEU A 104 2.70 -2.96 -11.66
N ALA A 105 2.40 -1.82 -11.05
CA ALA A 105 2.51 -1.66 -9.61
C ALA A 105 1.49 -2.51 -8.84
N VAL A 106 0.26 -2.65 -9.35
CA VAL A 106 -0.76 -3.55 -8.78
C VAL A 106 -0.31 -5.01 -8.86
N ALA A 107 0.20 -5.45 -10.00
CA ALA A 107 0.76 -6.78 -10.16
C ALA A 107 1.96 -7.02 -9.22
N THR A 108 2.81 -6.00 -9.01
CA THR A 108 3.94 -6.09 -8.08
C THR A 108 3.47 -6.26 -6.63
N ILE A 109 2.46 -5.51 -6.19
CA ILE A 109 1.86 -5.68 -4.85
C ILE A 109 1.34 -7.12 -4.66
N LEU A 110 0.66 -7.66 -5.67
CA LEU A 110 0.12 -9.02 -5.62
C LEU A 110 1.22 -10.08 -5.68
N ALA A 111 2.29 -9.85 -6.43
CA ALA A 111 3.44 -10.74 -6.49
C ALA A 111 4.14 -10.81 -5.13
N GLU A 112 4.28 -9.67 -4.43
CA GLU A 112 4.83 -9.62 -3.07
C GLU A 112 3.97 -10.38 -2.07
N LEU A 113 2.65 -10.41 -2.27
CA LEU A 113 1.73 -11.24 -1.48
C LEU A 113 1.77 -12.73 -1.81
N GLY A 114 2.58 -13.14 -2.80
CA GLY A 114 2.71 -14.52 -3.23
C GLY A 114 1.55 -15.02 -4.10
N MET A 115 0.85 -14.12 -4.79
CA MET A 115 -0.25 -14.51 -5.70
C MET A 115 0.26 -15.27 -6.92
N THR A 116 -0.61 -16.10 -7.49
CA THR A 116 -0.30 -16.95 -8.66
C THR A 116 -0.32 -16.17 -9.97
N GLU A 117 0.33 -16.72 -10.98
CA GLU A 117 0.42 -16.19 -12.35
C GLU A 117 -0.92 -15.69 -12.92
N SER A 118 -1.99 -16.46 -12.83
CA SER A 118 -3.31 -16.07 -13.33
C SER A 118 -3.85 -14.79 -12.67
N THR A 119 -3.59 -14.62 -11.37
CA THR A 119 -3.95 -13.41 -10.61
C THR A 119 -3.11 -12.20 -11.05
N LEU A 120 -1.82 -12.42 -11.29
CA LEU A 120 -0.90 -11.37 -11.74
C LEU A 120 -1.22 -10.91 -13.17
N CYS A 121 -1.54 -11.85 -14.07
CA CYS A 121 -2.01 -11.54 -15.42
C CYS A 121 -3.32 -10.74 -15.37
N ALA A 122 -4.29 -11.19 -14.56
CA ALA A 122 -5.54 -10.46 -14.37
C ALA A 122 -5.30 -9.04 -13.83
N ALA A 123 -4.34 -8.86 -12.92
CA ALA A 123 -3.98 -7.54 -12.40
C ALA A 123 -3.32 -6.63 -13.44
N LEU A 124 -2.50 -7.16 -14.35
CA LEU A 124 -1.96 -6.38 -15.46
C LEU A 124 -3.06 -5.95 -16.46
N LEU A 125 -4.09 -6.77 -16.60
CA LEU A 125 -5.14 -6.61 -17.62
C LEU A 125 -6.43 -5.96 -17.08
N HIS A 126 -6.55 -5.72 -15.77
CA HIS A 126 -7.83 -5.36 -15.16
C HIS A 126 -8.49 -4.10 -15.74
N ASP A 127 -7.69 -3.08 -16.06
CA ASP A 127 -8.16 -1.82 -16.66
C ASP A 127 -8.23 -1.84 -18.19
N THR A 128 -7.66 -2.86 -18.84
CA THR A 128 -7.62 -2.91 -20.31
C THR A 128 -9.02 -3.05 -20.90
N VAL A 129 -9.90 -3.80 -20.24
CA VAL A 129 -11.28 -4.03 -20.70
C VAL A 129 -12.19 -2.83 -20.43
N GLU A 130 -11.85 -1.99 -19.45
CA GLU A 130 -12.67 -0.84 -19.07
C GLU A 130 -12.28 0.43 -19.85
N ASP A 131 -10.98 0.69 -19.99
CA ASP A 131 -10.46 1.96 -20.50
C ASP A 131 -9.98 1.90 -21.96
N THR A 132 -10.10 0.75 -22.61
CA THR A 132 -9.58 0.54 -23.98
C THR A 132 -10.57 -0.21 -24.87
N SER A 133 -10.19 -0.42 -26.14
CA SER A 133 -11.00 -1.18 -27.10
C SER A 133 -10.95 -2.71 -26.91
N TYR A 134 -10.17 -3.20 -25.94
CA TYR A 134 -10.01 -4.62 -25.69
C TYR A 134 -11.26 -5.23 -25.07
N THR A 135 -11.73 -6.35 -25.62
CA THR A 135 -13.00 -6.98 -25.21
C THR A 135 -12.78 -8.20 -24.31
N LEU A 136 -13.77 -8.55 -23.49
CA LEU A 136 -13.73 -9.77 -22.67
C LEU A 136 -13.61 -11.04 -23.52
N ASP A 137 -14.17 -11.06 -24.72
CA ASP A 137 -14.08 -12.22 -25.61
C ASP A 137 -12.68 -12.39 -26.21
N GLN A 138 -12.00 -11.27 -26.53
CA GLN A 138 -10.58 -11.30 -26.91
C GLN A 138 -9.70 -11.74 -25.74
N LEU A 139 -9.94 -11.18 -24.55
CA LEU A 139 -9.22 -11.58 -23.33
C LEU A 139 -9.36 -13.09 -23.05
N ARG A 140 -10.57 -13.63 -23.21
CA ARG A 140 -10.83 -15.06 -23.07
C ARG A 140 -10.10 -15.89 -24.12
N ALA A 141 -10.07 -15.43 -25.38
CA ALA A 141 -9.36 -16.13 -26.45
C ALA A 141 -7.83 -16.12 -26.23
N ASP A 142 -7.28 -15.01 -25.75
CA ASP A 142 -5.83 -14.82 -25.62
C ASP A 142 -5.25 -15.43 -24.34
N PHE A 143 -5.98 -15.33 -23.22
CA PHE A 143 -5.50 -15.70 -21.88
C PHE A 143 -6.31 -16.80 -21.19
N GLY A 144 -7.42 -17.22 -21.78
CA GLY A 144 -8.29 -18.28 -21.26
C GLY A 144 -9.38 -17.78 -20.30
N ASP A 145 -10.28 -18.70 -19.96
CA ASP A 145 -11.48 -18.41 -19.16
C ASP A 145 -11.17 -17.94 -17.73
N GLU A 146 -10.11 -18.47 -17.11
CA GLU A 146 -9.78 -18.15 -15.72
C GLU A 146 -9.43 -16.66 -15.56
N ILE A 147 -8.50 -16.15 -16.37
CA ILE A 147 -8.06 -14.76 -16.32
C ILE A 147 -9.21 -13.84 -16.75
N ALA A 148 -9.98 -14.23 -17.77
CA ALA A 148 -11.15 -13.47 -18.21
C ALA A 148 -12.21 -13.32 -17.11
N LEU A 149 -12.47 -14.38 -16.34
CA LEU A 149 -13.40 -14.35 -15.21
C LEU A 149 -12.93 -13.41 -14.09
N LEU A 150 -11.62 -13.42 -13.80
CA LEU A 150 -11.03 -12.53 -12.80
C LEU A 150 -11.17 -11.06 -13.22
N VAL A 151 -10.79 -10.72 -14.45
CA VAL A 151 -10.89 -9.36 -14.98
C VAL A 151 -12.33 -8.88 -15.04
N ASP A 152 -13.25 -9.69 -15.57
CA ASP A 152 -14.69 -9.38 -15.59
C ASP A 152 -15.24 -9.13 -14.17
N GLY A 153 -14.79 -9.93 -13.19
CA GLY A 153 -15.12 -9.73 -11.78
C GLY A 153 -14.67 -8.37 -11.25
N VAL A 154 -13.44 -7.96 -11.56
CA VAL A 154 -12.88 -6.67 -11.12
C VAL A 154 -13.58 -5.49 -11.80
N THR A 155 -13.72 -5.51 -13.13
CA THR A 155 -14.39 -4.44 -13.89
C THR A 155 -15.85 -4.24 -13.45
N LYS A 156 -16.57 -5.32 -13.12
CA LYS A 156 -17.94 -5.22 -12.58
C LYS A 156 -17.98 -4.55 -11.22
N LEU A 157 -17.01 -4.80 -10.35
CA LEU A 157 -16.94 -4.13 -9.05
C LEU A 157 -16.70 -2.62 -9.18
N ASP A 158 -15.96 -2.21 -10.20
CA ASP A 158 -15.58 -0.80 -10.42
C ASP A 158 -16.78 0.03 -10.87
N LYS A 159 -17.53 -0.48 -11.85
CA LYS A 159 -18.78 0.15 -12.31
C LYS A 159 -19.82 0.27 -11.22
N LEU A 160 -19.87 -0.69 -10.29
CA LEU A 160 -20.86 -0.73 -9.22
C LEU A 160 -20.49 0.16 -8.02
N THR A 161 -19.21 0.46 -7.80
CA THR A 161 -18.73 1.35 -6.74
C THR A 161 -18.79 2.82 -7.10
N TYR A 162 -19.01 3.16 -8.38
CA TYR A 162 -19.07 4.54 -8.87
C TYR A 162 -20.42 5.26 -8.64
N GLY A 163 -21.46 4.55 -8.18
CA GLY A 163 -22.75 5.16 -7.79
C GLY A 163 -22.78 5.60 -6.32
N GLU A 164 -23.67 6.53 -5.95
CA GLU A 164 -24.02 6.87 -4.55
C GLU A 164 -24.74 5.71 -3.84
N SER A 165 -24.20 4.50 -3.94
CA SER A 165 -24.79 3.34 -3.29
C SER A 165 -24.59 3.46 -1.78
N ALA A 166 -25.64 3.15 -1.02
CA ALA A 166 -25.54 3.01 0.42
C ALA A 166 -24.43 2.00 0.72
N LYS A 167 -23.52 2.32 1.66
CA LYS A 167 -22.35 1.49 2.04
C LYS A 167 -22.65 -0.01 2.14
N ALA A 168 -23.84 -0.35 2.64
CA ALA A 168 -24.34 -1.72 2.75
C ALA A 168 -24.47 -2.46 1.40
N GLU A 169 -24.84 -1.76 0.34
CA GLU A 169 -24.96 -2.30 -1.01
C GLU A 169 -23.59 -2.57 -1.63
N THR A 170 -22.64 -1.64 -1.48
CA THR A 170 -21.24 -1.88 -1.90
C THR A 170 -20.65 -3.08 -1.19
N ILE A 171 -20.84 -3.19 0.13
CA ILE A 171 -20.37 -4.35 0.91
C ILE A 171 -21.05 -5.64 0.44
N ARG A 172 -22.38 -5.65 0.26
CA ARG A 172 -23.11 -6.83 -0.21
C ARG A 172 -22.63 -7.28 -1.59
N LYS A 173 -22.32 -6.34 -2.49
CA LYS A 173 -21.81 -6.64 -3.83
C LYS A 173 -20.37 -7.15 -3.81
N LEU A 174 -19.50 -6.58 -2.98
CA LEU A 174 -18.14 -7.10 -2.76
C LEU A 174 -18.20 -8.54 -2.23
N VAL A 175 -19.14 -8.85 -1.33
CA VAL A 175 -19.40 -10.21 -0.85
C VAL A 175 -19.86 -11.15 -1.97
N VAL A 176 -20.77 -10.70 -2.85
CA VAL A 176 -21.21 -11.51 -3.99
C VAL A 176 -20.09 -11.77 -5.00
N ALA A 177 -19.21 -10.80 -5.25
CA ALA A 177 -18.05 -10.99 -6.11
C ALA A 177 -17.05 -11.99 -5.50
N THR A 178 -16.78 -11.88 -4.19
CA THR A 178 -15.93 -12.86 -3.48
C THR A 178 -16.51 -14.27 -3.44
N ALA A 179 -17.84 -14.40 -3.54
CA ALA A 179 -18.50 -15.71 -3.49
C ALA A 179 -18.15 -16.59 -4.71
N ARG A 180 -17.73 -15.99 -5.84
CA ARG A 180 -17.25 -16.73 -7.01
C ARG A 180 -15.75 -16.97 -6.96
N ASP A 181 -14.98 -15.93 -6.66
CA ASP A 181 -13.53 -16.03 -6.51
C ASP A 181 -13.00 -14.92 -5.59
N VAL A 182 -12.35 -15.30 -4.50
CA VAL A 182 -11.78 -14.35 -3.53
C VAL A 182 -10.66 -13.49 -4.14
N ARG A 183 -9.98 -14.00 -5.18
CA ARG A 183 -8.87 -13.31 -5.86
C ARG A 183 -9.31 -12.00 -6.51
N VAL A 184 -10.56 -11.90 -6.93
CA VAL A 184 -11.16 -10.65 -7.45
C VAL A 184 -11.09 -9.53 -6.41
N LEU A 185 -11.43 -9.82 -5.15
CA LEU A 185 -11.35 -8.82 -4.08
C LEU A 185 -9.90 -8.49 -3.73
N VAL A 186 -9.00 -9.47 -3.77
CA VAL A 186 -7.57 -9.25 -3.51
C VAL A 186 -6.97 -8.32 -4.56
N ILE A 187 -7.29 -8.52 -5.85
CA ILE A 187 -6.89 -7.61 -6.93
C ILE A 187 -7.44 -6.22 -6.66
N LYS A 188 -8.73 -6.10 -6.29
CA LYS A 188 -9.33 -4.79 -6.01
C LYS A 188 -8.71 -4.06 -4.83
N LEU A 189 -8.30 -4.79 -3.79
CA LEU A 189 -7.60 -4.21 -2.64
C LEU A 189 -6.19 -3.72 -3.03
N ALA A 190 -5.48 -4.45 -3.89
CA ALA A 190 -4.17 -4.03 -4.40
C ALA A 190 -4.28 -2.80 -5.31
N ASP A 191 -5.28 -2.76 -6.19
CA ASP A 191 -5.63 -1.57 -6.99
C ASP A 191 -5.92 -0.37 -6.07
N ARG A 192 -6.81 -0.56 -5.08
CA ARG A 192 -7.14 0.49 -4.11
C ARG A 192 -5.90 0.99 -3.37
N LEU A 193 -5.01 0.09 -2.95
CA LEU A 193 -3.77 0.44 -2.27
C LEU A 193 -2.86 1.30 -3.15
N HIS A 194 -2.66 0.92 -4.41
CA HIS A 194 -1.88 1.73 -5.33
C HIS A 194 -2.51 3.11 -5.54
N ASN A 195 -3.84 3.17 -5.75
CA ASN A 195 -4.56 4.44 -5.90
C ASN A 195 -4.42 5.35 -4.67
N MET A 196 -4.38 4.79 -3.47
CA MET A 196 -4.11 5.54 -2.23
C MET A 196 -2.65 6.03 -2.16
N ARG A 197 -1.68 5.25 -2.63
CA ARG A 197 -0.27 5.67 -2.70
C ARG A 197 -0.06 6.85 -3.66
N THR A 198 -0.86 6.94 -4.73
CA THR A 198 -0.81 8.03 -5.73
C THR A 198 -1.91 9.08 -5.54
N LEU A 199 -2.53 9.17 -4.37
CA LEU A 199 -3.72 9.98 -4.14
C LEU A 199 -3.46 11.49 -4.29
N SER A 200 -2.24 11.95 -3.99
CA SER A 200 -1.84 13.36 -3.96
C SER A 200 -2.02 14.09 -5.31
N PHE A 201 -2.03 13.35 -6.43
CA PHE A 201 -2.23 13.91 -7.77
C PHE A 201 -3.69 14.20 -8.10
N LEU A 202 -4.64 13.83 -7.24
CA LEU A 202 -6.07 14.08 -7.44
C LEU A 202 -6.51 15.40 -6.80
N ARG A 203 -7.68 15.91 -7.20
CA ARG A 203 -8.29 17.09 -6.56
C ARG A 203 -8.74 16.78 -5.12
N PRO A 204 -8.69 17.74 -4.18
CA PRO A 204 -8.98 17.50 -2.76
C PRO A 204 -10.34 16.84 -2.47
N ASP A 205 -11.38 17.18 -3.23
CA ASP A 205 -12.72 16.58 -3.14
C ASP A 205 -12.68 15.07 -3.41
N LYS A 206 -11.95 14.65 -4.46
CA LYS A 206 -11.74 13.25 -4.78
C LYS A 206 -10.89 12.55 -3.73
N GLN A 207 -9.85 13.20 -3.23
CA GLN A 207 -8.97 12.63 -2.19
C GLN A 207 -9.78 12.29 -0.93
N GLN A 208 -10.62 13.21 -0.47
CA GLN A 208 -11.48 13.02 0.71
C GLN A 208 -12.47 11.87 0.51
N ARG A 209 -13.19 11.83 -0.62
CA ARG A 209 -14.14 10.76 -0.93
C ARG A 209 -13.47 9.39 -0.98
N ILE A 210 -12.39 9.26 -1.77
CA ILE A 210 -11.65 8.00 -1.92
C ILE A 210 -11.09 7.53 -0.57
N SER A 211 -10.56 8.43 0.25
CA SER A 211 -10.00 8.09 1.55
C SER A 211 -11.06 7.62 2.54
N LYS A 212 -12.25 8.24 2.51
CA LYS A 212 -13.40 7.84 3.32
C LYS A 212 -13.89 6.45 2.92
N ASP A 213 -14.10 6.20 1.63
CA ASP A 213 -14.52 4.88 1.14
C ASP A 213 -13.49 3.81 1.50
N THR A 214 -12.20 4.13 1.35
CA THR A 214 -11.08 3.26 1.73
C THR A 214 -11.14 2.86 3.20
N LEU A 215 -11.38 3.84 4.08
CA LEU A 215 -11.39 3.60 5.52
C LEU A 215 -12.63 2.84 5.98
N GLU A 216 -13.80 3.15 5.41
CA GLU A 216 -15.08 2.60 5.84
C GLU A 216 -15.41 1.24 5.20
N ILE A 217 -14.85 0.95 4.02
CA ILE A 217 -15.18 -0.24 3.22
C ILE A 217 -13.95 -1.12 3.03
N PHE A 218 -12.89 -0.61 2.40
CA PHE A 218 -11.77 -1.44 1.95
C PHE A 218 -10.86 -1.92 3.10
N ALA A 219 -10.55 -1.07 4.07
CA ALA A 219 -9.75 -1.46 5.23
C ALA A 219 -10.42 -2.57 6.07
N PRO A 220 -11.72 -2.49 6.42
CA PRO A 220 -12.43 -3.59 7.07
C PRO A 220 -12.45 -4.89 6.26
N LEU A 221 -12.51 -4.81 4.93
CA LEU A 221 -12.45 -5.99 4.06
C LEU A 221 -11.07 -6.64 4.05
N ALA A 222 -10.00 -5.84 3.95
CA ALA A 222 -8.64 -6.33 4.08
C ALA A 222 -8.43 -7.04 5.44
N HIS A 223 -9.00 -6.49 6.52
CA HIS A 223 -8.98 -7.13 7.84
C HIS A 223 -9.67 -8.49 7.85
N ARG A 224 -10.86 -8.60 7.23
CA ARG A 224 -11.62 -9.86 7.15
C ARG A 224 -10.90 -10.94 6.35
N LEU A 225 -10.08 -10.56 5.36
CA LEU A 225 -9.23 -11.47 4.60
C LEU A 225 -7.90 -11.79 5.29
N GLY A 226 -7.65 -11.26 6.50
CA GLY A 226 -6.36 -11.43 7.19
C GLY A 226 -5.21 -10.62 6.59
N MET A 227 -5.49 -9.74 5.62
CA MET A 227 -4.51 -8.91 4.91
C MET A 227 -4.12 -7.67 5.74
N ASN A 228 -3.54 -7.91 6.91
CA ASN A 228 -3.25 -6.86 7.88
C ASN A 228 -2.26 -5.80 7.38
N ALA A 229 -1.27 -6.19 6.56
CA ALA A 229 -0.31 -5.25 5.99
C ALA A 229 -1.01 -4.22 5.09
N ILE A 230 -1.87 -4.69 4.16
CA ILE A 230 -2.68 -3.80 3.30
C ILE A 230 -3.62 -2.96 4.14
N LYS A 231 -4.33 -3.57 5.10
CA LYS A 231 -5.26 -2.86 5.99
C LYS A 231 -4.59 -1.64 6.61
N TRP A 232 -3.45 -1.83 7.27
CA TRP A 232 -2.79 -0.75 8.00
C TRP A 232 -2.29 0.34 7.07
N GLU A 233 -1.78 -0.02 5.90
CA GLU A 233 -1.32 0.98 4.93
C GLU A 233 -2.49 1.78 4.35
N LEU A 234 -3.62 1.14 4.03
CA LEU A 234 -4.86 1.82 3.63
C LEU A 234 -5.36 2.77 4.72
N GLU A 235 -5.36 2.33 5.98
CA GLU A 235 -5.76 3.14 7.13
C GLU A 235 -4.89 4.38 7.30
N ASP A 236 -3.56 4.22 7.29
CA ASP A 236 -2.62 5.32 7.46
C ASP A 236 -2.68 6.32 6.28
N LEU A 237 -2.79 5.84 5.04
CA LEU A 237 -2.94 6.69 3.85
C LEU A 237 -4.27 7.45 3.88
N SER A 238 -5.37 6.77 4.24
CA SER A 238 -6.68 7.42 4.40
C SER A 238 -6.64 8.47 5.51
N PHE A 239 -5.98 8.17 6.63
CA PHE A 239 -5.88 9.07 7.75
C PHE A 239 -5.10 10.35 7.40
N ALA A 240 -3.96 10.20 6.71
CA ALA A 240 -3.16 11.32 6.23
C ALA A 240 -3.96 12.25 5.30
N ALA A 241 -4.81 11.69 4.43
CA ALA A 241 -5.63 12.47 3.52
C ALA A 241 -6.87 13.11 4.18
N LEU A 242 -7.52 12.41 5.12
CA LEU A 242 -8.73 12.90 5.79
C LEU A 242 -8.41 13.97 6.86
N GLN A 243 -7.34 13.77 7.63
CA GLN A 243 -6.97 14.62 8.76
C GLN A 243 -5.46 14.94 8.77
N PRO A 244 -4.97 15.71 7.78
CA PRO A 244 -3.53 15.94 7.60
C PRO A 244 -2.87 16.59 8.82
N LYS A 245 -3.53 17.58 9.45
CA LYS A 245 -2.99 18.27 10.63
C LYS A 245 -2.76 17.33 11.81
N VAL A 246 -3.72 16.46 12.10
CA VAL A 246 -3.64 15.50 13.21
C VAL A 246 -2.63 14.41 12.87
N TYR A 247 -2.57 13.98 11.61
CA TYR A 247 -1.56 13.05 11.14
C TYR A 247 -0.14 13.59 11.37
N ASP A 248 0.14 14.82 10.93
CA ASP A 248 1.45 15.46 11.09
C ASP A 248 1.84 15.63 12.56
N GLU A 249 0.88 15.97 13.42
CA GLU A 249 1.08 16.06 14.86
C GLU A 249 1.48 14.69 15.46
N ILE A 250 0.74 13.63 15.13
CA ILE A 250 1.06 12.27 15.58
C ILE A 250 2.42 11.82 15.06
N VAL A 251 2.75 12.09 13.80
CA VAL A 251 4.07 11.77 13.22
C VAL A 251 5.18 12.47 14.01
N ARG A 252 5.01 13.76 14.29
CA ARG A 252 5.98 14.54 15.07
C ARG A 252 6.16 13.98 16.48
N MET A 253 5.06 13.76 17.20
CA MET A 253 5.11 13.21 18.56
C MET A 253 5.76 11.81 18.58
N VAL A 254 5.47 10.97 17.58
CA VAL A 254 6.09 9.66 17.43
C VAL A 254 7.59 9.76 17.16
N ALA A 255 8.03 10.73 16.36
CA ALA A 255 9.43 10.97 16.03
C ALA A 255 10.23 11.50 17.24
N GLU A 256 9.66 12.44 18.01
CA GLU A 256 10.26 12.97 19.23
C GLU A 256 10.51 11.86 20.28
N ALA A 257 9.59 10.90 20.38
CA ALA A 257 9.71 9.75 21.27
C ALA A 257 10.57 8.59 20.72
N ALA A 258 11.02 8.62 19.46
CA ALA A 258 11.71 7.50 18.82
C ALA A 258 13.05 7.11 19.49
N PRO A 259 13.96 8.03 19.87
CA PRO A 259 15.27 7.66 20.41
C PRO A 259 15.22 6.94 21.76
N GLN A 260 14.23 7.25 22.60
CA GLN A 260 14.02 6.57 23.88
C GLN A 260 13.37 5.20 23.64
N ARG A 261 12.38 5.16 22.74
CA ARG A 261 11.66 3.94 22.38
C ARG A 261 12.56 2.88 21.77
N GLU A 262 13.46 3.27 20.88
CA GLU A 262 14.38 2.32 20.25
C GLU A 262 15.35 1.70 21.24
N ARG A 263 15.80 2.47 22.24
CA ARG A 263 16.65 1.95 23.32
C ARG A 263 15.91 0.90 24.15
N GLN A 264 14.72 1.26 24.64
CA GLN A 264 13.86 0.33 25.39
C GLN A 264 13.52 -0.92 24.58
N LEU A 265 13.17 -0.76 23.30
CA LEU A 265 12.84 -1.87 22.42
C LEU A 265 14.04 -2.79 22.21
N ARG A 266 15.26 -2.26 22.04
CA ARG A 266 16.47 -3.08 21.92
C ARG A 266 16.73 -3.88 23.20
N GLU A 267 16.65 -3.25 24.36
CA GLU A 267 16.82 -3.92 25.67
C GLU A 267 15.82 -5.07 25.83
N VAL A 268 14.54 -4.84 25.50
CA VAL A 268 13.50 -5.87 25.58
C VAL A 268 13.69 -6.97 24.54
N ILE A 269 14.10 -6.65 23.31
CA ILE A 269 14.41 -7.66 22.28
C ILE A 269 15.59 -8.53 22.73
N ASP A 270 16.67 -7.91 23.21
CA ASP A 270 17.87 -8.63 23.65
C ASP A 270 17.56 -9.54 24.83
N GLN A 271 16.75 -9.08 25.79
CA GLN A 271 16.32 -9.91 26.91
C GLN A 271 15.43 -11.07 26.45
N ALA A 272 14.40 -10.79 25.64
CA ALA A 272 13.50 -11.82 25.14
C ALA A 272 14.26 -12.88 24.30
N GLN A 273 15.26 -12.46 23.53
CA GLN A 273 16.07 -13.37 22.73
C GLN A 273 16.96 -14.26 23.61
N LYS A 274 17.54 -13.73 24.69
CA LYS A 274 18.29 -14.54 25.68
C LYS A 274 17.39 -15.59 26.33
N ASP A 275 16.22 -15.18 26.82
CA ASP A 275 15.28 -16.08 27.50
C ASP A 275 14.81 -17.21 26.58
N LEU A 276 14.55 -16.90 25.29
CA LEU A 276 14.15 -17.90 24.29
C LEU A 276 15.28 -18.88 23.97
N VAL A 277 16.53 -18.42 23.89
CA VAL A 277 17.71 -19.28 23.68
C VAL A 277 17.95 -20.18 24.90
N GLU A 278 17.84 -19.65 26.12
CA GLU A 278 17.95 -20.43 27.36
C GLU A 278 16.87 -21.51 27.47
N ALA A 279 15.66 -21.22 26.99
CA ALA A 279 14.57 -22.19 26.88
C ALA A 279 14.74 -23.20 25.73
N GLY A 280 15.80 -23.08 24.90
CA GLY A 280 16.04 -23.94 23.75
C GLY A 280 15.09 -23.71 22.58
N ILE A 281 14.37 -22.58 22.56
CA ILE A 281 13.38 -22.24 21.54
C ILE A 281 14.05 -21.42 20.44
N LYS A 282 14.02 -21.93 19.20
CA LYS A 282 14.45 -21.16 18.03
C LYS A 282 13.37 -20.13 17.69
N ALA A 283 13.71 -18.86 17.82
CA ALA A 283 12.79 -17.76 17.58
C ALA A 283 13.46 -16.58 16.88
N THR A 284 12.68 -15.86 16.06
CA THR A 284 13.06 -14.55 15.51
C THR A 284 12.26 -13.47 16.24
N VAL A 285 12.94 -12.59 16.95
CA VAL A 285 12.34 -11.49 17.72
C VAL A 285 12.60 -10.16 17.01
N TYR A 286 11.57 -9.35 16.81
CA TYR A 286 11.72 -8.02 16.25
C TYR A 286 10.65 -7.04 16.72
N GLY A 287 10.96 -5.75 16.61
CA GLY A 287 10.05 -4.67 16.94
C GLY A 287 8.91 -4.53 15.93
N ARG A 288 7.70 -4.29 16.43
CA ARG A 288 6.53 -3.95 15.63
C ARG A 288 6.15 -2.49 15.84
N PRO A 289 6.40 -1.61 14.85
CA PRO A 289 5.93 -0.24 14.94
C PRO A 289 4.40 -0.24 14.92
N LYS A 290 3.81 0.71 15.64
CA LYS A 290 2.37 0.95 15.59
C LYS A 290 2.04 1.90 14.45
N HIS A 291 0.91 1.64 13.81
CA HIS A 291 0.36 2.45 12.75
C HIS A 291 -0.28 3.72 13.30
N TYR A 292 -0.13 4.84 12.59
CA TYR A 292 -0.55 6.16 13.05
C TYR A 292 -2.07 6.24 13.26
N TYR A 293 -2.84 5.63 12.36
CA TYR A 293 -4.28 5.57 12.49
C TYR A 293 -4.73 4.78 13.73
N SER A 294 -4.01 3.72 14.09
CA SER A 294 -4.30 2.96 15.33
C SER A 294 -3.99 3.78 16.59
N ILE A 295 -2.97 4.64 16.55
CA ILE A 295 -2.66 5.58 17.64
C ILE A 295 -3.78 6.61 17.75
N TYR A 296 -4.18 7.21 16.62
CA TYR A 296 -5.28 8.16 16.53
C TYR A 296 -6.60 7.58 17.10
N GLN A 297 -6.98 6.37 16.68
CA GLN A 297 -8.19 5.71 17.20
C GLN A 297 -8.11 5.52 18.73
N LYS A 298 -6.94 5.14 19.27
CA LYS A 298 -6.77 5.02 20.73
C LYS A 298 -6.90 6.37 21.45
N MET A 299 -6.36 7.45 20.89
CA MET A 299 -6.47 8.81 21.46
C MET A 299 -7.93 9.27 21.49
N VAL A 300 -8.61 9.22 20.33
CA VAL A 300 -9.97 9.77 20.17
C VAL A 300 -11.02 8.92 20.85
N VAL A 301 -10.97 7.58 20.72
CA VAL A 301 -12.01 6.69 21.26
C VAL A 301 -11.86 6.47 22.76
N ARG A 302 -10.64 6.55 23.31
CA ARG A 302 -10.38 6.29 24.73
C ARG A 302 -10.07 7.55 25.55
N GLY A 303 -10.08 8.73 24.92
CA GLY A 303 -9.84 10.01 25.60
C GLY A 303 -8.51 10.06 26.36
N ARG A 304 -7.48 9.38 25.85
CA ARG A 304 -6.16 9.31 26.50
C ARG A 304 -5.22 10.35 25.90
N ASP A 305 -4.47 11.02 26.78
CA ASP A 305 -3.39 11.91 26.38
C ASP A 305 -2.26 11.11 25.72
N PHE A 306 -1.54 11.75 24.79
CA PHE A 306 -0.43 11.10 24.08
C PHE A 306 0.64 10.56 25.04
N SER A 307 0.87 11.26 26.16
CA SER A 307 1.77 10.84 27.24
C SER A 307 1.38 9.51 27.88
N ASP A 308 0.09 9.17 27.90
CA ASP A 308 -0.41 7.90 28.47
C ASP A 308 -0.29 6.73 27.48
N ILE A 309 0.10 7.00 26.24
CA ILE A 309 0.38 5.98 25.23
C ILE A 309 1.83 5.52 25.39
N TYR A 310 2.16 5.03 26.59
CA TYR A 310 3.39 4.27 26.85
C TYR A 310 3.44 2.96 26.03
N ASP A 311 2.28 2.52 25.53
CA ASP A 311 2.11 1.37 24.66
C ASP A 311 2.38 1.75 23.18
N LEU A 312 3.55 2.28 22.86
CA LEU A 312 4.00 2.53 21.46
C LEU A 312 4.91 1.41 20.93
N VAL A 313 5.26 0.45 21.78
CA VAL A 313 6.20 -0.63 21.48
C VAL A 313 5.45 -1.94 21.37
N GLY A 314 5.35 -2.49 20.14
CA GLY A 314 4.97 -3.88 19.94
C GLY A 314 6.22 -4.74 19.76
N LEU A 315 6.20 -5.96 20.27
CA LEU A 315 7.22 -6.97 19.98
C LEU A 315 6.56 -8.14 19.28
N ARG A 316 7.21 -8.68 18.25
CA ARG A 316 6.76 -9.88 17.54
C ARG A 316 7.83 -10.95 17.66
N VAL A 317 7.41 -12.12 18.14
CA VAL A 317 8.22 -13.34 18.20
C VAL A 317 7.65 -14.31 17.18
N LEU A 318 8.50 -14.76 16.25
CA LEU A 318 8.19 -15.85 15.34
C LEU A 318 8.93 -17.09 15.84
N VAL A 319 8.20 -18.17 16.08
CA VAL A 319 8.77 -19.46 16.50
C VAL A 319 8.42 -20.50 15.44
N ASP A 320 9.34 -21.43 15.19
CA ASP A 320 9.03 -22.64 14.45
C ASP A 320 8.28 -23.61 15.38
N THR A 321 7.24 -24.29 14.86
CA THR A 321 6.48 -25.32 15.59
C THR A 321 7.23 -26.64 15.70
#